data_AF-A0A0D6AIW7-F1
#
_entry.id   AF-A0A0D6AIW7-F1
#
_cell.length_a   1.000
_cell.length_b   1.000
_cell.length_c   1.000
_cell.angle_alpha   90.00
_cell.angle_beta   90.00
_cell.angle_gamma   90.00
#
_symmetry.space_group_name_H-M   'P 1'
#
loop_
_entity.id
_entity.type
_entity.pdbx_description
1 polymer ?
#
loop_
_entity_poly.entity_id
_entity_poly.type
_entity_poly.pdbx_seq_one_letter_code
_entity_poly.pdbx_strand_id
1 'polypeptide(L)'
;MSIFLSRTHGENNYNRKAESSKKAKTSRKSISRKKPSTLSSSAINNSIIKKNNIVSTVKPTTVTDQETSSNLGNIILNNVFRLAIVGVGMGTLFGSILANLDLTKPLFPAINIPFIDGLAAKITTPSSTKEITEDQTNQKVEVINEEKNNQSLAFTQELIPLKNKFAELKAKYPKLEPGAFFVDLDNGAYVNFNGTSNFAAASTIKIPILVAFFQDVDAGKIYLDEKLTTTSSNIGSGSGGMQYQPVGTQFSAIHTVTEMIINSDNTATNMIIERLGGKNELNKRFKEWGLDMTVINNPLPDLEGTNTTNPRDLAMVLVKVNQGDLISLRSRDRLLEIMRQTKTRTLLPQGIEEEASIAHKTGDIGTILGDAGIVDIPTGKRYIGAVLVKRPYNDYSARTLIQEISRTGYQHLKNYSPRSPLK
;
A
#
# COMPACT_ATOMS: atom_id res chain seq x y z
N MET A 1 -10.84 41.79 44.03
CA MET A 1 -10.78 43.24 44.34
C MET A 1 -11.02 43.97 43.02
N SER A 2 -12.07 44.81 42.92
CA SER A 2 -12.51 45.58 41.73
C SER A 2 -12.87 44.75 40.47
N ILE A 3 -14.10 44.60 39.94
CA ILE A 3 -15.37 45.36 39.94
C ILE A 3 -15.40 46.60 39.02
N PHE A 4 -16.09 46.49 37.86
CA PHE A 4 -17.18 47.31 37.27
C PHE A 4 -17.33 46.90 35.77
N LEU A 5 -18.45 46.43 35.19
CA LEU A 5 -19.80 47.03 34.94
C LEU A 5 -19.73 48.25 33.98
N SER A 6 -20.60 48.46 32.97
CA SER A 6 -21.85 47.79 32.55
C SER A 6 -22.39 48.30 31.18
N ARG A 7 -23.30 47.54 30.51
CA ARG A 7 -24.47 48.01 29.69
C ARG A 7 -24.22 48.76 28.34
N THR A 8 -25.12 48.82 27.34
CA THR A 8 -26.48 48.23 27.08
C THR A 8 -26.92 48.30 25.59
N HIS A 9 -27.67 47.28 25.15
CA HIS A 9 -28.89 47.31 24.28
C HIS A 9 -28.85 47.70 22.78
N GLY A 10 -29.74 47.03 22.03
CA GLY A 10 -30.09 47.29 20.63
C GLY A 10 -30.94 46.14 20.05
N GLU A 11 -32.26 46.14 20.28
CA GLU A 11 -33.18 45.13 19.74
C GLU A 11 -33.40 45.30 18.23
N ASN A 12 -33.76 44.22 17.53
CA ASN A 12 -34.98 44.26 16.72
C ASN A 12 -35.57 42.88 16.39
N ASN A 13 -36.89 42.79 16.44
CA ASN A 13 -37.67 41.58 16.20
C ASN A 13 -37.97 41.40 14.71
N TYR A 14 -38.05 40.15 14.23
CA TYR A 14 -39.12 39.76 13.32
C TYR A 14 -39.57 38.33 13.59
N ASN A 15 -40.87 38.16 13.76
CA ASN A 15 -41.51 36.91 14.16
C ASN A 15 -42.73 36.68 13.28
N ARG A 16 -42.81 35.55 12.56
CA ARG A 16 -44.10 35.03 12.07
C ARG A 16 -44.09 33.52 11.80
N LYS A 17 -45.08 32.87 12.42
CA LYS A 17 -45.42 31.45 12.33
C LYS A 17 -45.95 31.04 10.96
N ALA A 18 -45.81 29.77 10.63
CA ALA A 18 -46.94 28.94 10.17
C ALA A 18 -46.67 27.46 10.51
N GLU A 19 -47.65 26.78 11.12
CA GLU A 19 -47.56 25.36 11.51
C GLU A 19 -48.07 24.41 10.43
N SER A 20 -47.75 23.12 10.61
CA SER A 20 -48.15 22.01 9.73
C SER A 20 -49.64 21.65 9.76
N SER A 21 -50.13 21.03 8.69
CA SER A 21 -51.31 20.14 8.74
C SER A 21 -51.10 18.90 7.85
N LYS A 22 -51.93 17.86 8.03
CA LYS A 22 -51.65 16.44 7.69
C LYS A 22 -52.58 15.86 6.60
N LYS A 23 -52.09 14.79 5.92
CA LYS A 23 -52.85 13.77 5.14
C LYS A 23 -53.52 14.29 3.83
N ALA A 24 -53.67 13.54 2.73
CA ALA A 24 -54.06 12.13 2.59
C ALA A 24 -53.66 11.50 1.21
N LYS A 25 -54.14 10.27 0.94
CA LYS A 25 -53.80 9.36 -0.18
C LYS A 25 -54.64 9.59 -1.46
N THR A 26 -54.06 9.30 -2.64
CA THR A 26 -54.57 8.45 -3.77
C THR A 26 -53.56 8.55 -4.95
N SER A 27 -53.08 7.52 -5.66
CA SER A 27 -53.62 6.28 -6.27
C SER A 27 -53.94 6.41 -7.79
N ARG A 28 -53.04 5.86 -8.64
CA ARG A 28 -53.24 5.32 -10.01
C ARG A 28 -53.69 6.34 -11.09
N LYS A 29 -53.07 6.41 -12.28
CA LYS A 29 -53.12 5.34 -13.31
C LYS A 29 -52.05 5.50 -14.40
N SER A 30 -51.75 4.39 -15.08
CA SER A 30 -50.89 4.23 -16.25
C SER A 30 -51.48 4.77 -17.57
N ILE A 31 -50.61 5.13 -18.53
CA ILE A 31 -50.79 4.96 -19.99
C ILE A 31 -49.43 4.56 -20.61
N SER A 32 -49.44 3.94 -21.78
CA SER A 32 -48.37 3.09 -22.32
C SER A 32 -48.17 3.28 -23.83
N ARG A 33 -46.95 3.01 -24.33
CA ARG A 33 -46.56 2.86 -25.77
C ARG A 33 -46.63 4.16 -26.60
N LYS A 34 -45.90 4.35 -27.71
CA LYS A 34 -45.08 3.45 -28.58
C LYS A 34 -44.08 4.29 -29.44
N LYS A 35 -42.92 3.71 -29.81
CA LYS A 35 -42.16 3.99 -31.07
C LYS A 35 -42.51 2.88 -32.09
N PRO A 36 -42.41 3.07 -33.43
CA PRO A 36 -41.16 3.15 -34.23
C PRO A 36 -41.20 4.39 -35.18
N SER A 37 -40.53 4.55 -36.34
CA SER A 37 -39.70 3.67 -37.20
C SER A 37 -38.49 4.40 -37.86
N THR A 38 -38.35 4.37 -39.20
CA THR A 38 -37.10 4.58 -39.98
C THR A 38 -37.37 5.06 -41.43
N LEU A 39 -36.29 5.45 -42.16
CA LEU A 39 -36.13 5.67 -43.64
C LEU A 39 -36.65 7.04 -44.19
N SER A 40 -36.06 7.70 -45.21
CA SER A 40 -34.80 7.52 -45.98
C SER A 40 -34.45 8.78 -46.84
N SER A 41 -33.15 8.94 -47.18
CA SER A 41 -32.56 9.52 -48.43
C SER A 41 -32.85 10.95 -48.94
N SER A 42 -31.79 11.77 -49.00
CA SER A 42 -31.27 12.58 -50.15
C SER A 42 -30.46 13.79 -49.63
N ALA A 43 -29.58 14.49 -50.34
CA ALA A 43 -28.54 14.22 -51.34
C ALA A 43 -27.96 15.61 -51.75
N ILE A 44 -26.64 15.72 -51.97
CA ILE A 44 -25.94 16.81 -52.73
C ILE A 44 -25.89 18.23 -52.08
N ASN A 45 -24.69 18.68 -51.67
CA ASN A 45 -23.91 19.65 -52.46
C ASN A 45 -22.47 19.86 -51.94
N ASN A 46 -21.52 20.07 -52.87
CA ASN A 46 -20.13 20.45 -52.58
C ASN A 46 -19.97 21.99 -52.60
N SER A 47 -19.03 22.54 -51.81
CA SER A 47 -18.49 23.88 -52.07
C SER A 47 -16.99 23.96 -51.77
N ILE A 48 -16.30 24.78 -52.57
CA ILE A 48 -14.84 24.92 -52.65
C ILE A 48 -14.46 26.27 -52.03
N ILE A 49 -13.51 26.32 -51.10
CA ILE A 49 -12.85 27.57 -50.68
C ILE A 49 -11.32 27.41 -50.67
N LYS A 50 -10.63 28.48 -51.08
CA LYS A 50 -9.22 28.53 -51.47
C LYS A 50 -8.24 28.73 -50.30
N LYS A 51 -6.97 28.38 -50.56
CA LYS A 51 -5.79 28.82 -49.81
C LYS A 51 -5.66 30.35 -49.82
N ASN A 52 -5.21 30.93 -48.71
CA ASN A 52 -4.59 32.26 -48.67
C ASN A 52 -3.14 32.13 -48.20
N ASN A 53 -2.20 32.64 -49.01
CA ASN A 53 -0.83 32.92 -48.58
C ASN A 53 -0.79 34.33 -47.97
N ILE A 54 -0.03 34.53 -46.89
CA ILE A 54 0.43 35.85 -46.46
C ILE A 54 1.96 35.82 -46.46
N VAL A 55 2.55 36.75 -47.22
CA VAL A 55 3.99 36.98 -47.26
C VAL A 55 4.32 38.05 -46.21
N SER A 56 5.37 37.82 -45.43
CA SER A 56 6.05 38.90 -44.69
C SER A 56 7.56 38.75 -44.85
N THR A 57 8.21 39.86 -45.20
CA THR A 57 9.62 39.94 -45.59
C THR A 57 10.49 40.43 -44.43
N VAL A 58 11.52 39.67 -44.07
CA VAL A 58 12.63 40.13 -43.22
C VAL A 58 13.97 39.67 -43.83
N LYS A 59 14.99 40.54 -43.77
CA LYS A 59 16.32 40.31 -44.36
C LYS A 59 17.07 39.16 -43.65
N PRO A 60 17.97 38.44 -44.35
CA PRO A 60 18.83 37.44 -43.73
C PRO A 60 19.97 38.13 -42.95
N THR A 61 20.09 37.79 -41.66
CA THR A 61 21.31 38.04 -40.88
C THR A 61 22.19 36.80 -40.98
N THR A 62 23.42 36.96 -41.45
CA THR A 62 24.40 35.86 -41.51
C THR A 62 24.78 35.40 -40.11
N VAL A 63 24.41 34.16 -39.77
CA VAL A 63 24.96 33.42 -38.62
C VAL A 63 25.66 32.20 -39.20
N THR A 64 26.92 32.01 -38.82
CA THR A 64 27.76 30.89 -39.25
C THR A 64 27.25 29.58 -38.64
N ASP A 65 27.03 28.57 -39.49
CA ASP A 65 26.83 27.20 -39.02
C ASP A 65 28.06 26.70 -38.25
N GLN A 66 27.85 26.26 -37.00
CA GLN A 66 28.77 25.36 -36.31
C GLN A 66 28.03 24.06 -36.00
N GLU A 67 28.57 22.96 -36.49
CA GLU A 67 28.04 21.61 -36.27
C GLU A 67 28.03 21.26 -34.77
N THR A 68 26.85 21.05 -34.20
CA THR A 68 26.69 20.46 -32.87
C THR A 68 26.71 18.94 -32.94
N SER A 69 27.85 18.36 -33.33
CA SER A 69 28.06 16.91 -33.31
C SER A 69 28.28 16.39 -31.88
N SER A 70 27.22 15.77 -31.34
CA SER A 70 27.25 14.66 -30.35
C SER A 70 28.50 14.50 -29.46
N ASN A 71 28.61 15.30 -28.39
CA ASN A 71 29.66 15.15 -27.36
C ASN A 71 29.51 13.91 -26.45
N LEU A 72 28.77 12.88 -26.90
CA LEU A 72 28.46 11.66 -26.15
C LEU A 72 29.72 10.78 -25.95
N GLY A 73 30.58 10.71 -26.97
CA GLY A 73 31.84 9.95 -26.91
C GLY A 73 32.78 10.45 -25.81
N ASN A 74 32.93 11.77 -25.67
CA ASN A 74 33.77 12.37 -24.65
C ASN A 74 33.20 12.15 -23.23
N ILE A 75 31.87 12.17 -23.06
CA ILE A 75 31.22 11.88 -21.76
C ILE A 75 31.43 10.41 -21.36
N ILE A 76 31.25 9.47 -22.30
CA ILE A 76 31.48 8.04 -22.06
C ILE A 76 32.96 7.78 -21.72
N LEU A 77 33.88 8.33 -22.51
CA LEU A 77 35.32 8.14 -22.32
C LEU A 77 35.80 8.66 -20.95
N ASN A 78 35.32 9.83 -20.52
CA ASN A 78 35.69 10.42 -19.23
C ASN A 78 35.19 9.57 -18.04
N ASN A 79 34.03 8.94 -18.16
CA ASN A 79 33.50 8.04 -17.12
C ASN A 79 34.23 6.68 -17.09
N VAL A 80 34.63 6.15 -18.24
CA VAL A 80 35.47 4.93 -18.32
C VAL A 80 36.85 5.17 -17.68
N PHE A 81 37.49 6.31 -17.95
CA PHE A 81 38.75 6.67 -17.29
C PHE A 81 38.61 6.82 -15.77
N ARG A 82 37.51 7.41 -15.27
CA ARG A 82 37.24 7.51 -13.83
C ARG A 82 37.05 6.14 -13.17
N LEU A 83 36.33 5.22 -13.81
CA LEU A 83 36.18 3.84 -13.34
C LEU A 83 37.52 3.09 -13.34
N ALA A 84 38.37 3.28 -14.36
CA ALA A 84 39.70 2.69 -14.40
C ALA A 84 40.61 3.20 -13.26
N ILE A 85 40.58 4.51 -12.96
CA ILE A 85 41.35 5.10 -11.85
C ILE A 85 40.90 4.52 -10.49
N VAL A 86 39.58 4.36 -10.27
CA VAL A 86 39.05 3.74 -9.04
C VAL A 86 39.46 2.26 -8.94
N GLY A 87 39.39 1.51 -10.04
CA GLY A 87 39.82 0.11 -10.09
C GLY A 87 41.31 -0.09 -9.80
N VAL A 88 42.18 0.75 -10.38
CA VAL A 88 43.63 0.71 -10.13
C VAL A 88 43.95 1.14 -8.69
N GLY A 89 43.27 2.15 -8.16
CA GLY A 89 43.45 2.62 -6.78
C GLY A 89 43.04 1.59 -5.71
N MET A 90 41.98 0.80 -5.95
CA MET A 90 41.63 -0.32 -5.08
C MET A 90 42.63 -1.49 -5.20
N GLY A 91 43.12 -1.77 -6.42
CA GLY A 91 44.08 -2.85 -6.67
C GLY A 91 45.41 -2.65 -5.95
N THR A 92 45.95 -1.43 -5.93
CA THR A 92 47.22 -1.14 -5.23
C THR A 92 47.09 -1.21 -3.71
N LEU A 93 45.96 -0.75 -3.15
CA LEU A 93 45.69 -0.85 -1.71
C LEU A 93 45.58 -2.31 -1.24
N PHE A 94 44.87 -3.17 -1.97
CA PHE A 94 44.81 -4.60 -1.64
C PHE A 94 46.14 -5.34 -1.90
N GLY A 95 46.83 -5.02 -3.00
CA GLY A 95 48.13 -5.64 -3.33
C GLY A 95 49.22 -5.37 -2.28
N SER A 96 49.30 -4.13 -1.76
CA SER A 96 50.27 -3.78 -0.71
C SER A 96 49.97 -4.42 0.64
N ILE A 97 48.69 -4.72 0.93
CA ILE A 97 48.29 -5.44 2.15
C ILE A 97 48.62 -6.93 2.06
N LEU A 98 48.44 -7.56 0.88
CA LEU A 98 48.81 -8.98 0.70
C LEU A 98 50.33 -9.21 0.66
N ALA A 99 51.13 -8.26 0.20
CA ALA A 99 52.58 -8.44 0.02
C ALA A 99 53.40 -8.59 1.31
N ASN A 100 52.83 -8.25 2.49
CA ASN A 100 53.51 -8.32 3.79
C ASN A 100 52.86 -9.32 4.77
N LEU A 101 51.95 -10.18 4.30
CA LEU A 101 51.33 -11.21 5.12
C LEU A 101 52.19 -12.49 5.15
N ASP A 102 52.88 -12.68 6.27
CA ASP A 102 53.57 -13.94 6.60
C ASP A 102 52.53 -15.03 6.92
N LEU A 103 52.12 -15.75 5.87
CA LEU A 103 51.13 -16.83 5.88
C LEU A 103 51.51 -18.06 6.73
N THR A 104 52.66 -18.04 7.42
CA THR A 104 53.08 -19.11 8.34
C THR A 104 52.65 -18.89 9.80
N LYS A 105 51.99 -17.76 10.11
CA LYS A 105 51.56 -17.40 11.48
C LYS A 105 50.02 -17.25 11.57
N PRO A 106 49.38 -17.69 12.67
CA PRO A 106 47.95 -17.53 12.85
C PRO A 106 47.57 -16.05 12.98
N LEU A 107 46.54 -15.63 12.24
CA LEU A 107 46.13 -14.23 12.05
C LEU A 107 45.42 -13.59 13.26
N PHE A 108 45.28 -14.30 14.38
CA PHE A 108 44.67 -13.81 15.61
C PHE A 108 45.43 -14.33 16.83
N PRO A 109 45.73 -13.50 17.85
CA PRO A 109 46.14 -14.02 19.15
C PRO A 109 44.96 -14.79 19.78
N ALA A 110 45.28 -15.87 20.51
CA ALA A 110 44.26 -16.74 21.10
C ALA A 110 43.34 -15.97 22.07
N ILE A 111 42.07 -15.80 21.70
CA ILE A 111 41.05 -15.24 22.57
C ILE A 111 40.56 -16.36 23.48
N ASN A 112 40.94 -16.31 24.76
CA ASN A 112 40.53 -17.30 25.74
C ASN A 112 39.07 -17.04 26.18
N ILE A 113 38.10 -17.75 25.59
CA ILE A 113 36.68 -17.67 25.92
C ILE A 113 36.25 -18.99 26.60
N PRO A 114 35.90 -18.97 27.90
CA PRO A 114 35.62 -20.19 28.65
C PRO A 114 34.21 -20.75 28.37
N PHE A 115 34.03 -21.35 27.18
CA PHE A 115 32.84 -22.16 26.87
C PHE A 115 33.03 -23.24 25.77
N ILE A 116 34.15 -23.25 25.02
CA ILE A 116 34.26 -24.06 23.78
C ILE A 116 35.11 -25.34 23.92
N ASP A 117 35.91 -25.48 24.98
CA ASP A 117 36.83 -26.63 25.16
C ASP A 117 36.15 -28.00 25.33
N GLY A 118 34.82 -28.04 25.48
CA GLY A 118 34.05 -29.29 25.61
C GLY A 118 33.80 -30.07 24.31
N LEU A 119 33.96 -29.45 23.12
CA LEU A 119 33.50 -30.05 21.86
C LEU A 119 34.61 -30.60 20.93
N ALA A 120 35.86 -30.16 21.11
CA ALA A 120 36.95 -30.50 20.18
C ALA A 120 37.65 -31.86 20.45
N ALA A 121 37.34 -32.53 21.56
CA ALA A 121 38.07 -33.69 22.04
C ALA A 121 37.60 -35.07 21.51
N LYS A 122 36.80 -35.13 20.43
CA LYS A 122 36.15 -36.39 20.00
C LYS A 122 36.05 -36.67 18.49
N ILE A 123 36.87 -36.04 17.65
CA ILE A 123 36.95 -36.38 16.21
C ILE A 123 38.42 -36.56 15.79
N THR A 124 38.92 -37.77 16.01
CA THR A 124 40.14 -38.27 15.35
C THR A 124 39.90 -39.73 14.96
N THR A 125 39.89 -40.02 13.66
CA THR A 125 39.75 -41.37 13.11
C THR A 125 41.07 -41.86 12.53
N PRO A 126 41.30 -43.18 12.56
CA PRO A 126 41.98 -43.85 11.45
C PRO A 126 41.17 -45.02 10.89
N SER A 127 41.36 -45.31 9.60
CA SER A 127 40.64 -46.34 8.84
C SER A 127 41.04 -47.77 9.19
N SER A 128 40.07 -48.70 9.20
CA SER A 128 40.30 -50.10 8.82
C SER A 128 38.99 -50.82 8.41
N THR A 129 39.10 -51.65 7.39
CA THR A 129 38.01 -52.34 6.66
C THR A 129 37.46 -53.58 7.40
N LYS A 130 36.13 -53.81 7.39
CA LYS A 130 35.47 -55.09 6.97
C LYS A 130 33.96 -55.18 7.28
N GLU A 131 33.23 -55.69 6.28
CA GLU A 131 32.10 -56.65 6.26
C GLU A 131 30.88 -56.57 7.22
N ILE A 132 29.81 -57.22 6.78
CA ILE A 132 28.40 -57.08 7.19
C ILE A 132 28.00 -58.14 8.23
N THR A 133 27.26 -57.73 9.28
CA THR A 133 26.10 -58.50 9.80
C THR A 133 25.17 -57.64 10.66
N GLU A 134 23.91 -58.07 10.74
CA GLU A 134 22.84 -57.49 11.56
C GLU A 134 23.07 -57.76 13.06
N ASP A 135 22.74 -56.80 13.94
CA ASP A 135 21.57 -56.95 14.83
C ASP A 135 21.18 -55.61 15.49
N GLN A 136 20.02 -55.59 16.14
CA GLN A 136 19.28 -54.45 16.64
C GLN A 136 19.91 -53.79 17.89
N THR A 137 19.92 -52.45 17.93
CA THR A 137 19.53 -51.73 19.16
C THR A 137 18.79 -50.45 18.83
N ASN A 138 17.73 -50.20 19.59
CA ASN A 138 16.72 -49.18 19.32
C ASN A 138 17.12 -47.85 19.99
N GLN A 139 17.65 -46.89 19.24
CA GLN A 139 17.76 -45.50 19.69
C GLN A 139 16.97 -44.57 18.77
N LYS A 140 15.76 -44.24 19.24
CA LYS A 140 14.92 -43.19 18.71
C LYS A 140 15.65 -41.85 18.89
N VAL A 141 16.37 -41.41 17.87
CA VAL A 141 16.90 -40.05 17.80
C VAL A 141 15.70 -39.11 17.78
N GLU A 142 15.48 -38.41 18.89
CA GLU A 142 14.61 -37.24 18.88
C GLU A 142 15.27 -36.19 17.99
N VAL A 143 14.76 -36.12 16.76
CA VAL A 143 14.89 -34.90 15.96
C VAL A 143 14.29 -33.81 16.82
N ILE A 144 15.16 -32.95 17.36
CA ILE A 144 14.74 -31.68 17.94
C ILE A 144 14.17 -30.89 16.77
N ASN A 145 12.85 -31.02 16.59
CA ASN A 145 12.09 -30.06 15.82
C ASN A 145 12.34 -28.73 16.52
N GLU A 146 13.06 -27.83 15.87
CA GLU A 146 12.87 -26.41 16.12
C GLU A 146 11.42 -26.12 15.76
N GLU A 147 10.54 -26.26 16.75
CA GLU A 147 9.25 -25.60 16.74
C GLU A 147 9.56 -24.12 16.55
N LYS A 148 9.41 -23.65 15.32
CA LYS A 148 9.26 -22.22 15.04
C LYS A 148 8.19 -21.76 15.99
N ASN A 149 8.59 -21.05 17.04
CA ASN A 149 7.73 -20.50 18.06
C ASN A 149 6.97 -19.33 17.42
N ASN A 150 6.06 -19.69 16.51
CA ASN A 150 5.36 -18.82 15.60
C ASN A 150 4.19 -18.20 16.38
N GLN A 151 4.54 -17.43 17.40
CA GLN A 151 3.60 -16.59 18.13
C GLN A 151 3.10 -15.52 17.18
N SER A 152 2.08 -15.87 16.41
CA SER A 152 1.29 -14.91 15.64
C SER A 152 0.81 -13.84 16.63
N LEU A 153 1.20 -12.60 16.36
CA LEU A 153 0.96 -11.40 17.16
C LEU A 153 -0.46 -11.40 17.73
N ALA A 154 -0.58 -11.77 19.00
CA ALA A 154 -1.83 -11.63 19.73
C ALA A 154 -2.09 -10.14 19.94
N PHE A 155 -3.34 -9.71 19.78
CA PHE A 155 -3.77 -8.40 20.23
C PHE A 155 -3.84 -8.40 21.76
N THR A 156 -2.89 -7.73 22.41
CA THR A 156 -2.63 -7.88 23.85
C THR A 156 -3.45 -6.92 24.70
N GLN A 157 -3.38 -5.62 24.42
CA GLN A 157 -3.97 -4.57 25.24
C GLN A 157 -4.63 -3.49 24.37
N GLU A 158 -5.91 -3.18 24.63
CA GLU A 158 -6.54 -2.01 24.00
C GLU A 158 -6.06 -0.71 24.67
N LEU A 159 -5.56 0.22 23.86
CA LEU A 159 -5.06 1.54 24.22
C LEU A 159 -6.23 2.53 24.42
N ILE A 160 -7.00 2.33 25.49
CA ILE A 160 -8.13 3.20 25.86
C ILE A 160 -7.79 4.70 25.86
N PRO A 161 -6.60 5.17 26.33
CA PRO A 161 -6.25 6.59 26.25
C PRO A 161 -6.15 7.12 24.81
N LEU A 162 -5.72 6.29 23.85
CA LEU A 162 -5.68 6.65 22.43
C LEU A 162 -7.08 6.65 21.81
N LYS A 163 -7.91 5.67 22.18
CA LYS A 163 -9.34 5.58 21.79
C LYS A 163 -10.12 6.84 22.19
N ASN A 164 -9.88 7.35 23.40
CA ASN A 164 -10.51 8.57 23.90
C ASN A 164 -10.07 9.80 23.09
N LYS A 165 -8.79 9.94 22.75
CA LYS A 165 -8.31 11.01 21.87
C LYS A 165 -8.93 10.95 20.47
N PHE A 166 -9.14 9.76 19.90
CA PHE A 166 -9.86 9.61 18.62
C PHE A 166 -11.34 10.01 18.75
N ALA A 167 -11.99 9.76 19.89
CA ALA A 167 -13.34 10.24 20.17
C ALA A 167 -13.40 11.78 20.28
N GLU A 168 -12.43 12.42 20.95
CA GLU A 168 -12.28 13.87 21.03
C GLU A 168 -12.08 14.51 19.65
N LEU A 169 -11.24 13.91 18.79
CA LEU A 169 -11.09 14.35 17.40
C LEU A 169 -12.41 14.23 16.62
N LYS A 170 -13.09 13.07 16.71
CA LYS A 170 -14.38 12.83 16.05
C LYS A 170 -15.44 13.85 16.48
N ALA A 171 -15.43 14.29 17.74
CA ALA A 171 -16.39 15.27 18.25
C ALA A 171 -16.30 16.64 17.54
N LYS A 172 -15.12 17.02 17.03
CA LYS A 172 -14.94 18.24 16.22
C LYS A 172 -15.63 18.19 14.86
N TYR A 173 -15.93 16.99 14.34
CA TYR A 173 -16.43 16.77 12.98
C TYR A 173 -17.75 15.97 13.00
N PRO A 174 -18.88 16.58 13.44
CA PRO A 174 -20.13 15.86 13.68
C PRO A 174 -20.78 15.25 12.43
N LYS A 175 -20.37 15.66 11.22
CA LYS A 175 -20.85 15.11 9.94
C LYS A 175 -20.04 13.91 9.42
N LEU A 176 -18.97 13.52 10.13
CA LEU A 176 -18.07 12.44 9.72
C LEU A 176 -18.25 11.21 10.60
N GLU A 177 -18.19 10.03 9.98
CA GLU A 177 -18.16 8.74 10.69
C GLU A 177 -16.81 8.06 10.42
N PRO A 178 -15.78 8.33 11.24
CA PRO A 178 -14.52 7.62 11.18
C PRO A 178 -14.62 6.22 11.80
N GLY A 179 -13.92 5.29 11.16
CA GLY A 179 -13.39 4.06 11.76
C GLY A 179 -11.87 4.07 11.69
N ALA A 180 -11.21 3.67 12.77
CA ALA A 180 -9.76 3.57 12.87
C ALA A 180 -9.34 2.32 13.63
N PHE A 181 -8.29 1.66 13.13
CA PHE A 181 -7.61 0.57 13.82
C PHE A 181 -6.10 0.78 13.70
N PHE A 182 -5.40 0.75 14.84
CA PHE A 182 -3.94 0.79 14.88
C PHE A 182 -3.43 -0.33 15.78
N VAL A 183 -2.28 -0.93 15.44
CA VAL A 183 -1.62 -1.96 16.27
C VAL A 183 -0.09 -1.80 16.20
N ASP A 184 0.53 -1.81 17.38
CA ASP A 184 1.97 -1.92 17.60
C ASP A 184 2.42 -3.37 17.34
N LEU A 185 3.37 -3.59 16.44
CA LEU A 185 3.79 -4.94 16.05
C LEU A 185 4.84 -5.54 16.98
N ASP A 186 5.43 -4.73 17.87
CA ASP A 186 6.49 -5.17 18.78
C ASP A 186 5.90 -5.77 20.07
N ASN A 187 4.68 -5.36 20.44
CA ASN A 187 4.02 -5.80 21.68
C ASN A 187 2.51 -6.11 21.55
N GLY A 188 1.90 -5.93 20.38
CA GLY A 188 0.50 -6.27 20.12
C GLY A 188 -0.54 -5.33 20.74
N ALA A 189 -0.12 -4.23 21.36
CA ALA A 189 -1.05 -3.22 21.86
C ALA A 189 -1.74 -2.50 20.70
N TYR A 190 -3.05 -2.27 20.81
CA TYR A 190 -3.88 -1.84 19.69
C TYR A 190 -4.92 -0.80 20.12
N VAL A 191 -5.53 -0.10 19.17
CA VAL A 191 -6.74 0.70 19.41
C VAL A 191 -7.79 0.36 18.36
N ASN A 192 -9.02 0.09 18.81
CA ASN A 192 -10.17 -0.11 17.95
C ASN A 192 -11.21 1.00 18.19
N PHE A 193 -11.33 1.92 17.23
CA PHE A 193 -12.31 3.01 17.26
C PHE A 193 -13.23 2.88 16.04
N ASN A 194 -14.37 2.19 16.21
CA ASN A 194 -15.26 1.75 15.11
C ASN A 194 -14.54 0.94 14.00
N GLY A 195 -13.37 0.36 14.30
CA GLY A 195 -12.52 -0.34 13.34
C GLY A 195 -13.10 -1.67 12.84
N THR A 196 -14.13 -2.20 13.49
CA THR A 196 -14.88 -3.41 13.06
C THR A 196 -16.18 -3.09 12.30
N SER A 197 -16.60 -1.82 12.25
CA SER A 197 -17.82 -1.42 11.54
C SER A 197 -17.66 -1.50 10.03
N ASN A 198 -18.74 -1.74 9.28
CA ASN A 198 -18.66 -1.86 7.83
C ASN A 198 -18.48 -0.51 7.12
N PHE A 199 -17.57 -0.47 6.16
CA PHE A 199 -17.31 0.66 5.25
C PHE A 199 -17.27 0.16 3.80
N ALA A 200 -17.58 1.04 2.85
CA ALA A 200 -17.14 0.80 1.48
C ALA A 200 -15.61 0.94 1.43
N ALA A 201 -14.95 0.02 0.72
CA ALA A 201 -13.49 -0.07 0.71
C ALA A 201 -12.81 0.97 -0.17
N ALA A 202 -13.53 1.51 -1.17
CA ALA A 202 -12.92 2.29 -2.25
C ALA A 202 -11.68 1.55 -2.80
N SER A 203 -10.59 2.26 -3.11
CA SER A 203 -9.33 1.64 -3.56
C SER A 203 -8.46 1.02 -2.45
N THR A 204 -8.89 0.98 -1.18
CA THR A 204 -8.12 0.26 -0.13
C THR A 204 -8.22 -1.26 -0.29
N ILE A 205 -9.28 -1.76 -0.94
CA ILE A 205 -9.45 -3.18 -1.33
C ILE A 205 -8.28 -3.72 -2.17
N LYS A 206 -7.48 -2.84 -2.77
CA LYS A 206 -6.31 -3.21 -3.57
C LYS A 206 -5.17 -3.77 -2.71
N ILE A 207 -5.15 -3.55 -1.38
CA ILE A 207 -4.20 -4.19 -0.46
C ILE A 207 -4.40 -5.72 -0.42
N PRO A 208 -5.57 -6.28 -0.04
CA PRO A 208 -5.73 -7.73 -0.03
C PRO A 208 -5.67 -8.37 -1.43
N ILE A 209 -6.00 -7.64 -2.50
CA ILE A 209 -5.77 -8.10 -3.89
C ILE A 209 -4.26 -8.23 -4.20
N LEU A 210 -3.44 -7.26 -3.78
CA LEU A 210 -1.97 -7.31 -3.91
C LEU A 210 -1.36 -8.50 -3.14
N VAL A 211 -1.91 -8.82 -1.97
CA VAL A 211 -1.51 -10.01 -1.19
C VAL A 211 -1.88 -11.29 -1.93
N ALA A 212 -3.09 -11.38 -2.50
CA ALA A 212 -3.52 -12.54 -3.28
C ALA A 212 -2.64 -12.75 -4.54
N PHE A 213 -2.27 -11.64 -5.21
CA PHE A 213 -1.33 -11.67 -6.33
C PHE A 213 0.01 -12.28 -5.93
N PHE A 214 0.63 -11.77 -4.86
CA PHE A 214 1.93 -12.25 -4.42
C PHE A 214 1.88 -13.69 -3.87
N GLN A 215 0.77 -14.10 -3.27
CA GLN A 215 0.55 -15.49 -2.85
C GLN A 215 0.51 -16.45 -4.05
N ASP A 216 -0.12 -16.06 -5.17
CA ASP A 216 -0.13 -16.88 -6.38
C ASP A 216 1.20 -16.83 -7.15
N VAL A 217 2.01 -15.78 -6.99
CA VAL A 217 3.43 -15.75 -7.43
C VAL A 217 4.27 -16.73 -6.61
N ASP A 218 4.17 -16.71 -5.28
CA ASP A 218 4.91 -17.63 -4.40
C ASP A 218 4.51 -19.10 -4.62
N ALA A 219 3.23 -19.35 -4.97
CA ALA A 219 2.72 -20.67 -5.33
C ALA A 219 3.04 -21.09 -6.79
N GLY A 220 3.78 -20.30 -7.56
CA GLY A 220 4.15 -20.61 -8.95
C GLY A 220 2.98 -20.61 -9.96
N LYS A 221 1.83 -20.04 -9.58
CA LYS A 221 0.63 -19.93 -10.44
C LYS A 221 0.63 -18.65 -11.30
N ILE A 222 1.45 -17.66 -10.93
CA ILE A 222 1.66 -16.41 -11.66
C ILE A 222 3.15 -16.19 -11.85
N TYR A 223 3.57 -15.84 -13.06
CA TYR A 223 4.93 -15.37 -13.35
C TYR A 223 4.92 -13.83 -13.46
N LEU A 224 5.87 -13.16 -12.83
CA LEU A 224 5.89 -11.69 -12.76
C LEU A 224 5.96 -11.01 -14.14
N ASP A 225 6.56 -11.67 -15.12
CA ASP A 225 6.77 -11.20 -16.49
C ASP A 225 5.71 -11.68 -17.49
N GLU A 226 4.78 -12.57 -17.09
CA GLU A 226 3.69 -13.06 -17.95
C GLU A 226 2.84 -11.90 -18.47
N LYS A 227 2.31 -12.05 -19.69
CA LYS A 227 1.53 -11.01 -20.34
C LYS A 227 0.05 -11.14 -20.02
N LEU A 228 -0.49 -10.09 -19.40
CA LEU A 228 -1.91 -9.91 -19.17
C LEU A 228 -2.45 -9.00 -20.28
N THR A 229 -3.43 -9.49 -21.03
CA THR A 229 -4.08 -8.78 -22.14
C THR A 229 -5.28 -7.99 -21.62
N THR A 230 -5.34 -6.68 -21.87
CA THR A 230 -6.49 -5.85 -21.50
C THR A 230 -7.69 -6.17 -22.38
N THR A 231 -8.80 -6.58 -21.77
CA THR A 231 -10.11 -6.79 -22.43
C THR A 231 -11.04 -5.59 -22.23
N SER A 232 -12.06 -5.46 -23.08
CA SER A 232 -13.09 -4.41 -22.92
C SER A 232 -13.81 -4.48 -21.56
N SER A 233 -13.95 -5.67 -20.98
CA SER A 233 -14.53 -5.91 -19.65
C SER A 233 -13.62 -5.48 -18.50
N ASN A 234 -12.32 -5.30 -18.72
CA ASN A 234 -11.43 -4.79 -17.67
C ASN A 234 -11.47 -3.27 -17.52
N ILE A 235 -11.86 -2.53 -18.57
CA ILE A 235 -11.74 -1.07 -18.60
C ILE A 235 -12.54 -0.43 -17.47
N GLY A 236 -11.81 0.02 -16.44
CA GLY A 236 -12.33 0.72 -15.28
C GLY A 236 -11.97 2.20 -15.37
N SER A 237 -12.98 3.06 -15.33
CA SER A 237 -12.80 4.52 -15.41
C SER A 237 -12.25 5.13 -14.12
N GLY A 238 -11.90 6.41 -14.16
CA GLY A 238 -11.37 7.15 -13.00
C GLY A 238 -9.84 7.10 -12.96
N SER A 239 -9.27 6.64 -11.84
CA SER A 239 -7.81 6.53 -11.68
C SER A 239 -7.22 5.44 -12.56
N GLY A 240 -6.09 5.75 -13.22
CA GLY A 240 -5.34 4.80 -14.03
C GLY A 240 -5.02 5.30 -15.45
N GLY A 241 -3.85 4.91 -15.96
CA GLY A 241 -3.44 5.18 -17.34
C GLY A 241 -3.83 4.08 -18.33
N MET A 242 -4.02 2.84 -17.85
CA MET A 242 -4.29 1.68 -18.71
C MET A 242 -5.63 1.77 -19.45
N GLN A 243 -6.61 2.51 -18.91
CA GLN A 243 -7.92 2.72 -19.53
C GLN A 243 -7.86 3.43 -20.91
N TYR A 244 -6.76 4.12 -21.21
CA TYR A 244 -6.56 4.87 -22.46
C TYR A 244 -5.79 4.08 -23.52
N GLN A 245 -5.34 2.87 -23.20
CA GLN A 245 -4.59 2.01 -24.11
C GLN A 245 -5.56 1.16 -24.95
N PRO A 246 -5.21 0.78 -26.20
CA PRO A 246 -6.08 -0.04 -27.03
C PRO A 246 -6.43 -1.38 -26.37
N VAL A 247 -7.68 -1.84 -26.54
CA VAL A 247 -8.07 -3.20 -26.14
C VAL A 247 -7.19 -4.20 -26.90
N GLY A 248 -6.70 -5.23 -26.20
CA GLY A 248 -5.67 -6.14 -26.70
C GLY A 248 -4.23 -5.75 -26.36
N THR A 249 -3.98 -4.57 -25.77
CA THR A 249 -2.65 -4.23 -25.23
C THR A 249 -2.24 -5.22 -24.14
N GLN A 250 -0.96 -5.57 -24.10
CA GLN A 250 -0.38 -6.53 -23.17
C GLN A 250 0.60 -5.86 -22.21
N PHE A 251 0.45 -6.15 -20.93
CA PHE A 251 1.32 -5.68 -19.86
C PHE A 251 1.90 -6.85 -19.08
N SER A 252 3.09 -6.74 -18.52
CA SER A 252 3.59 -7.76 -17.58
C SER A 252 2.78 -7.72 -16.29
N ALA A 253 2.52 -8.89 -15.69
CA ALA A 253 1.77 -9.01 -14.44
C ALA A 253 2.32 -8.09 -13.32
N ILE A 254 3.64 -7.97 -13.19
CA ILE A 254 4.29 -7.03 -12.24
C ILE A 254 4.01 -5.57 -12.55
N HIS A 255 3.94 -5.15 -13.83
CA HIS A 255 3.60 -3.78 -14.18
C HIS A 255 2.12 -3.49 -13.85
N THR A 256 1.21 -4.40 -14.23
CA THR A 256 -0.22 -4.29 -13.93
C THR A 256 -0.48 -4.18 -12.43
N VAL A 257 0.11 -5.05 -11.60
CA VAL A 257 -0.09 -4.99 -10.14
C VAL A 257 0.57 -3.74 -9.51
N THR A 258 1.62 -3.20 -10.13
CA THR A 258 2.27 -1.96 -9.70
C THR A 258 1.38 -0.74 -9.98
N GLU A 259 0.81 -0.64 -11.18
CA GLU A 259 -0.15 0.43 -11.56
C GLU A 259 -1.42 0.40 -10.70
N MET A 260 -1.92 -0.79 -10.39
CA MET A 260 -3.05 -1.01 -9.45
C MET A 260 -2.84 -0.32 -8.10
N ILE A 261 -1.60 -0.22 -7.62
CA ILE A 261 -1.26 0.33 -6.31
C ILE A 261 -0.79 1.79 -6.40
N ILE A 262 0.27 2.03 -7.18
CA ILE A 262 0.97 3.33 -7.24
C ILE A 262 0.03 4.44 -7.73
N ASN A 263 -0.64 4.19 -8.87
CA ASN A 263 -1.54 5.12 -9.54
C ASN A 263 -3.02 4.79 -9.27
N SER A 264 -3.27 3.77 -8.43
CA SER A 264 -4.61 3.27 -8.14
C SER A 264 -5.39 2.84 -9.38
N ASP A 265 -4.72 2.32 -10.42
CA ASP A 265 -5.32 2.05 -11.73
C ASP A 265 -6.47 1.02 -11.64
N ASN A 266 -7.68 1.42 -12.05
CA ASN A 266 -8.88 0.60 -11.96
C ASN A 266 -8.93 -0.49 -13.05
N THR A 267 -8.41 -0.21 -14.24
CA THR A 267 -8.31 -1.20 -15.32
C THR A 267 -7.31 -2.30 -14.94
N ALA A 268 -6.15 -1.90 -14.41
CA ALA A 268 -5.16 -2.81 -13.87
C ALA A 268 -5.73 -3.67 -12.72
N THR A 269 -6.55 -3.09 -11.84
CA THR A 269 -7.21 -3.83 -10.75
C THR A 269 -8.13 -4.91 -11.31
N ASN A 270 -8.95 -4.58 -12.31
CA ASN A 270 -9.89 -5.53 -12.91
C ASN A 270 -9.15 -6.67 -13.65
N MET A 271 -8.03 -6.37 -14.32
CA MET A 271 -7.16 -7.40 -14.95
C MET A 271 -6.56 -8.34 -13.90
N ILE A 272 -6.09 -7.83 -12.77
CA ILE A 272 -5.54 -8.66 -11.67
C ILE A 272 -6.64 -9.50 -11.00
N ILE A 273 -7.84 -8.93 -10.78
CA ILE A 273 -9.00 -9.68 -10.27
C ILE A 273 -9.35 -10.85 -11.21
N GLU A 274 -9.42 -10.61 -12.52
CA GLU A 274 -9.68 -11.67 -13.51
C GLU A 274 -8.59 -12.75 -13.47
N ARG A 275 -7.32 -12.35 -13.49
CA ARG A 275 -6.17 -13.27 -13.47
C ARG A 275 -6.08 -14.15 -12.22
N LEU A 276 -6.65 -13.69 -11.10
CA LEU A 276 -6.73 -14.40 -9.82
C LEU A 276 -7.99 -15.29 -9.68
N GLY A 277 -8.75 -15.52 -10.76
CA GLY A 277 -9.95 -16.34 -10.76
C GLY A 277 -11.25 -15.59 -10.45
N GLY A 278 -11.21 -14.26 -10.44
CA GLY A 278 -12.37 -13.39 -10.22
C GLY A 278 -12.75 -13.20 -8.76
N LYS A 279 -13.78 -12.37 -8.54
CA LYS A 279 -14.19 -11.91 -7.20
C LYS A 279 -14.55 -13.03 -6.22
N ASN A 280 -15.11 -14.14 -6.69
CA ASN A 280 -15.55 -15.23 -5.83
C ASN A 280 -14.37 -15.95 -5.16
N GLU A 281 -13.30 -16.20 -5.92
CA GLU A 281 -12.07 -16.81 -5.42
C GLU A 281 -11.35 -15.87 -4.45
N LEU A 282 -11.25 -14.58 -4.78
CA LEU A 282 -10.71 -13.57 -3.88
C LEU A 282 -11.49 -13.45 -2.57
N ASN A 283 -12.82 -13.38 -2.62
CA ASN A 283 -13.66 -13.31 -1.42
C ASN A 283 -13.54 -14.57 -0.54
N LYS A 284 -13.34 -15.74 -1.14
CA LYS A 284 -13.05 -16.99 -0.42
C LYS A 284 -11.73 -16.87 0.34
N ARG A 285 -10.65 -16.44 -0.32
CA ARG A 285 -9.33 -16.22 0.32
C ARG A 285 -9.39 -15.16 1.42
N PHE A 286 -10.07 -14.03 1.19
CA PHE A 286 -10.22 -12.99 2.20
C PHE A 286 -10.88 -13.51 3.47
N LYS A 287 -11.93 -14.34 3.33
CA LYS A 287 -12.57 -15.03 4.45
C LYS A 287 -11.64 -16.05 5.13
N GLU A 288 -10.87 -16.83 4.36
CA GLU A 288 -9.88 -17.77 4.90
C GLU A 288 -8.76 -17.07 5.70
N TRP A 289 -8.45 -15.80 5.37
CA TRP A 289 -7.50 -14.98 6.12
C TRP A 289 -8.11 -14.26 7.35
N GLY A 290 -9.42 -14.42 7.58
CA GLY A 290 -10.15 -13.78 8.68
C GLY A 290 -10.54 -12.32 8.41
N LEU A 291 -10.71 -11.93 7.15
CA LEU A 291 -11.14 -10.58 6.74
C LEU A 291 -12.67 -10.55 6.55
N ASP A 292 -13.41 -10.68 7.65
CA ASP A 292 -14.85 -10.97 7.67
C ASP A 292 -15.73 -9.94 6.93
N MET A 293 -15.28 -8.69 6.80
CA MET A 293 -16.03 -7.61 6.16
C MET A 293 -15.49 -7.23 4.77
N THR A 294 -14.41 -7.87 4.34
CA THR A 294 -13.68 -7.53 3.12
C THR A 294 -14.20 -8.32 1.92
N VAL A 295 -14.98 -7.66 1.06
CA VAL A 295 -15.74 -8.31 -0.02
C VAL A 295 -15.72 -7.48 -1.30
N ILE A 296 -15.34 -8.10 -2.41
CA ILE A 296 -15.51 -7.57 -3.77
C ILE A 296 -16.87 -8.01 -4.29
N ASN A 297 -17.78 -7.05 -4.44
CA ASN A 297 -19.10 -7.22 -5.03
C ASN A 297 -19.14 -6.83 -6.51
N ASN A 298 -18.42 -5.76 -6.92
CA ASN A 298 -18.41 -5.25 -8.30
C ASN A 298 -16.99 -4.88 -8.80
N PRO A 299 -16.77 -4.85 -10.13
CA PRO A 299 -15.54 -4.34 -10.73
C PRO A 299 -15.26 -2.87 -10.36
N LEU A 300 -13.99 -2.48 -10.38
CA LEU A 300 -13.57 -1.11 -10.13
C LEU A 300 -13.94 -0.22 -11.33
N PRO A 301 -14.29 1.07 -11.13
CA PRO A 301 -14.04 1.89 -9.95
C PRO A 301 -14.97 1.69 -8.73
N ASP A 302 -16.13 1.04 -8.88
CA ASP A 302 -17.12 0.87 -7.81
C ASP A 302 -17.45 2.17 -7.03
N LEU A 303 -17.86 3.22 -7.76
CA LEU A 303 -18.12 4.54 -7.16
C LEU A 303 -19.32 4.57 -6.18
N GLU A 304 -20.25 3.62 -6.32
CA GLU A 304 -21.36 3.43 -5.37
C GLU A 304 -20.89 2.81 -4.03
N GLY A 305 -19.64 2.32 -3.96
CA GLY A 305 -19.07 1.75 -2.75
C GLY A 305 -19.68 0.42 -2.34
N THR A 306 -19.93 -0.48 -3.30
CA THR A 306 -20.50 -1.80 -3.02
C THR A 306 -19.47 -2.81 -2.52
N ASN A 307 -18.19 -2.62 -2.85
CA ASN A 307 -17.07 -3.37 -2.31
C ASN A 307 -16.82 -2.91 -0.87
N THR A 308 -16.75 -3.83 0.08
CA THR A 308 -16.70 -3.53 1.52
C THR A 308 -15.37 -3.93 2.15
N THR A 309 -15.07 -3.32 3.29
CA THR A 309 -14.01 -3.72 4.24
C THR A 309 -14.25 -3.00 5.57
N ASN A 310 -13.34 -3.19 6.54
CA ASN A 310 -13.26 -2.36 7.73
C ASN A 310 -11.77 -2.04 8.05
N PRO A 311 -11.48 -1.04 8.90
CA PRO A 311 -10.10 -0.73 9.30
C PRO A 311 -9.34 -1.91 9.93
N ARG A 312 -10.01 -2.76 10.73
CA ARG A 312 -9.39 -3.94 11.35
C ARG A 312 -8.91 -4.95 10.31
N ASP A 313 -9.71 -5.28 9.30
CA ASP A 313 -9.38 -6.23 8.24
C ASP A 313 -8.16 -5.74 7.43
N LEU A 314 -8.16 -4.46 7.04
CA LEU A 314 -7.02 -3.83 6.37
C LEU A 314 -5.75 -3.87 7.24
N ALA A 315 -5.89 -3.75 8.56
CA ALA A 315 -4.77 -3.93 9.48
C ALA A 315 -4.36 -5.41 9.61
N MET A 316 -5.30 -6.33 9.77
CA MET A 316 -5.07 -7.78 9.92
C MET A 316 -4.30 -8.37 8.74
N VAL A 317 -4.67 -8.02 7.50
CA VAL A 317 -3.96 -8.54 6.32
C VAL A 317 -2.50 -8.05 6.30
N LEU A 318 -2.25 -6.82 6.74
CA LEU A 318 -0.89 -6.28 6.86
C LEU A 318 -0.10 -6.89 8.04
N VAL A 319 -0.75 -7.24 9.17
CA VAL A 319 -0.12 -7.98 10.28
C VAL A 319 0.41 -9.31 9.77
N LYS A 320 -0.44 -10.06 9.06
CA LYS A 320 -0.10 -11.36 8.47
C LYS A 320 1.01 -11.26 7.41
N VAL A 321 0.99 -10.22 6.59
CA VAL A 321 2.08 -9.92 5.64
C VAL A 321 3.39 -9.62 6.35
N ASN A 322 3.38 -8.86 7.45
CA ASN A 322 4.59 -8.56 8.22
C ASN A 322 5.22 -9.83 8.82
N GLN A 323 4.38 -10.73 9.33
CA GLN A 323 4.77 -12.03 9.91
C GLN A 323 5.29 -13.05 8.88
N GLY A 324 4.92 -12.90 7.61
CA GLY A 324 5.18 -13.91 6.58
C GLY A 324 4.15 -15.06 6.55
N ASP A 325 2.97 -14.87 7.15
CA ASP A 325 1.89 -15.87 7.21
C ASP A 325 1.28 -16.16 5.83
N LEU A 326 1.20 -15.15 4.95
CA LEU A 326 0.43 -15.23 3.69
C LEU A 326 1.28 -15.29 2.43
N ILE A 327 2.51 -14.75 2.48
CA ILE A 327 3.44 -14.58 1.37
C ILE A 327 4.89 -14.70 1.85
N SER A 328 5.79 -15.10 0.96
CA SER A 328 7.23 -15.21 1.22
C SER A 328 7.87 -13.87 1.55
N LEU A 329 9.01 -13.87 2.24
CA LEU A 329 9.78 -12.65 2.53
C LEU A 329 10.11 -11.87 1.25
N ARG A 330 10.51 -12.58 0.18
CA ARG A 330 10.84 -11.99 -1.13
C ARG A 330 9.64 -11.27 -1.77
N SER A 331 8.43 -11.79 -1.58
CA SER A 331 7.19 -11.21 -2.10
C SER A 331 6.65 -10.10 -1.19
N ARG A 332 6.79 -10.25 0.14
CA ARG A 332 6.56 -9.18 1.12
C ARG A 332 7.40 -7.94 0.82
N ASP A 333 8.68 -8.10 0.56
CA ASP A 333 9.58 -6.96 0.33
C ASP A 333 9.20 -6.19 -0.93
N ARG A 334 8.75 -6.89 -2.00
CA ARG A 334 8.17 -6.26 -3.21
C ARG A 334 6.82 -5.60 -2.94
N LEU A 335 5.94 -6.25 -2.19
CA LEU A 335 4.63 -5.71 -1.80
C LEU A 335 4.79 -4.37 -1.08
N LEU A 336 5.67 -4.33 -0.07
CA LEU A 336 5.95 -3.14 0.71
C LEU A 336 6.61 -2.05 -0.15
N GLU A 337 7.49 -2.42 -1.09
CA GLU A 337 8.11 -1.46 -2.00
C GLU A 337 7.11 -0.79 -2.94
N ILE A 338 6.23 -1.57 -3.57
CA ILE A 338 5.16 -1.04 -4.43
C ILE A 338 4.23 -0.12 -3.61
N MET A 339 3.91 -0.49 -2.37
CA MET A 339 3.08 0.32 -1.46
C MET A 339 3.77 1.58 -0.90
N ARG A 340 5.11 1.65 -0.85
CA ARG A 340 5.84 2.89 -0.52
C ARG A 340 5.73 3.93 -1.63
N GLN A 341 5.66 3.49 -2.89
CA GLN A 341 5.66 4.36 -4.07
C GLN A 341 4.29 4.97 -4.42
N THR A 342 3.23 4.65 -3.67
CA THR A 342 1.88 5.24 -3.78
C THR A 342 1.94 6.77 -3.89
N LYS A 343 1.39 7.34 -4.98
CA LYS A 343 1.50 8.78 -5.26
C LYS A 343 0.68 9.66 -4.30
N THR A 344 -0.48 9.20 -3.87
CA THR A 344 -1.38 9.96 -3.00
C THR A 344 -0.93 9.89 -1.54
N ARG A 345 -0.01 10.76 -1.12
CA ARG A 345 0.56 10.80 0.23
C ARG A 345 -0.12 11.79 1.20
N THR A 346 -1.36 12.21 0.92
CA THR A 346 -2.06 13.31 1.61
C THR A 346 -2.84 12.91 2.86
N LEU A 347 -2.79 11.64 3.27
CA LEU A 347 -3.59 11.05 4.35
C LEU A 347 -2.72 10.62 5.54
N LEU A 348 -2.53 9.32 5.81
CA LEU A 348 -1.69 8.86 6.93
C LEU A 348 -0.27 9.44 6.91
N PRO A 349 0.43 9.58 5.75
CA PRO A 349 1.79 10.11 5.71
C PRO A 349 1.94 11.57 6.18
N GLN A 350 0.86 12.34 6.31
CA GLN A 350 0.91 13.74 6.81
C GLN A 350 0.77 13.82 8.35
N GLY A 351 0.66 12.68 9.03
CA GLY A 351 0.63 12.57 10.49
C GLY A 351 1.92 12.03 11.11
N ILE A 352 2.82 11.45 10.31
CA ILE A 352 4.10 10.90 10.76
C ILE A 352 5.24 11.92 10.57
N GLU A 353 6.39 11.70 11.21
CA GLU A 353 7.57 12.56 11.02
C GLU A 353 8.34 12.22 9.73
N GLU A 354 9.25 13.12 9.31
CA GLU A 354 9.90 13.08 7.99
C GLU A 354 10.75 11.81 7.77
N GLU A 355 11.42 11.36 8.83
CA GLU A 355 12.27 10.17 8.82
C GLU A 355 11.48 8.86 8.96
N ALA A 356 10.17 8.92 9.21
CA ALA A 356 9.32 7.73 9.30
C ALA A 356 8.93 7.20 7.91
N SER A 357 9.07 5.88 7.72
CA SER A 357 8.70 5.19 6.48
C SER A 357 7.25 4.72 6.54
N ILE A 358 6.53 4.76 5.41
CA ILE A 358 5.17 4.21 5.30
C ILE A 358 4.93 3.56 3.95
N ALA A 359 4.53 2.29 3.99
CA ALA A 359 4.00 1.54 2.86
C ALA A 359 2.47 1.48 3.00
N HIS A 360 1.71 2.11 2.10
CA HIS A 360 0.27 2.30 2.27
C HIS A 360 -0.52 2.32 0.96
N LYS A 361 -1.85 2.22 1.07
CA LYS A 361 -2.79 2.41 -0.05
C LYS A 361 -4.00 3.23 0.38
N THR A 362 -4.22 4.33 -0.33
CA THR A 362 -5.39 5.20 -0.18
C THR A 362 -6.62 4.68 -0.95
N GLY A 363 -7.81 5.12 -0.54
CA GLY A 363 -9.05 4.98 -1.27
C GLY A 363 -9.92 6.24 -1.16
N ASP A 364 -10.48 6.68 -2.27
CA ASP A 364 -11.44 7.78 -2.33
C ASP A 364 -12.51 7.45 -3.40
N ILE A 365 -13.78 7.57 -3.04
CA ILE A 365 -14.96 7.51 -3.95
C ILE A 365 -15.90 8.71 -3.70
N GLY A 366 -15.37 9.77 -3.09
CA GLY A 366 -16.10 10.96 -2.68
C GLY A 366 -16.91 10.79 -1.39
N THR A 367 -17.72 9.73 -1.25
CA THR A 367 -18.50 9.44 -0.03
C THR A 367 -17.69 8.73 1.06
N ILE A 368 -16.67 7.96 0.67
CA ILE A 368 -15.62 7.45 1.57
C ILE A 368 -14.28 8.10 1.21
N LEU A 369 -13.51 8.42 2.23
CA LEU A 369 -12.06 8.67 2.14
C LEU A 369 -11.35 7.76 3.15
N GLY A 370 -10.23 7.15 2.76
CA GLY A 370 -9.50 6.26 3.65
C GLY A 370 -8.09 5.92 3.20
N ASP A 371 -7.33 5.34 4.11
CA ASP A 371 -5.93 4.96 3.92
C ASP A 371 -5.55 3.87 4.92
N ALA A 372 -4.69 2.93 4.51
CA ALA A 372 -4.18 1.89 5.38
C ALA A 372 -2.74 1.51 5.00
N GLY A 373 -1.90 1.30 5.99
CA GLY A 373 -0.49 1.01 5.77
C GLY A 373 0.27 0.57 7.02
N ILE A 374 1.52 0.18 6.79
CA ILE A 374 2.50 -0.19 7.80
C ILE A 374 3.57 0.91 7.87
N VAL A 375 3.95 1.28 9.10
CA VAL A 375 4.80 2.43 9.41
C VAL A 375 6.01 1.96 10.20
N ASP A 376 7.19 2.37 9.74
CA ASP A 376 8.46 2.24 10.45
C ASP A 376 8.79 3.56 11.14
N ILE A 377 9.00 3.53 12.45
CA ILE A 377 9.39 4.67 13.28
C ILE A 377 10.93 4.68 13.38
N PRO A 378 11.60 5.85 13.32
CA PRO A 378 13.06 5.96 13.50
C PRO A 378 13.61 5.37 14.81
N THR A 379 12.76 5.14 15.81
CA THR A 379 13.12 4.44 17.06
C THR A 379 13.26 2.92 16.91
N GLY A 380 13.14 2.38 15.69
CA GLY A 380 13.13 0.95 15.38
C GLY A 380 11.77 0.27 15.57
N LYS A 381 10.75 0.99 16.05
CA LYS A 381 9.40 0.45 16.25
C LYS A 381 8.63 0.32 14.94
N ARG A 382 7.72 -0.64 14.87
CA ARG A 382 6.81 -0.82 13.73
C ARG A 382 5.35 -0.89 14.17
N TYR A 383 4.47 -0.20 13.46
CA TYR A 383 3.02 -0.29 13.68
C TYR A 383 2.24 -0.34 12.36
N ILE A 384 0.99 -0.80 12.44
CA ILE A 384 0.03 -0.72 11.33
C ILE A 384 -1.07 0.24 11.71
N GLY A 385 -1.49 1.09 10.77
CA GLY A 385 -2.59 2.04 10.92
C GLY A 385 -3.54 1.97 9.72
N ALA A 386 -4.83 1.89 10.00
CA ALA A 386 -5.90 1.93 9.00
C ALA A 386 -7.00 2.90 9.46
N VAL A 387 -7.43 3.80 8.57
CA VAL A 387 -8.48 4.78 8.85
C VAL A 387 -9.40 4.90 7.63
N LEU A 388 -10.70 4.72 7.83
CA LEU A 388 -11.75 4.93 6.84
C LEU A 388 -12.76 5.94 7.38
N VAL A 389 -13.23 6.88 6.57
CA VAL A 389 -14.16 7.93 6.98
C VAL A 389 -15.31 8.04 5.99
N LYS A 390 -16.55 7.81 6.47
CA LYS A 390 -17.74 8.23 5.74
C LYS A 390 -17.89 9.73 5.85
N ARG A 391 -18.17 10.38 4.73
CA ARG A 391 -18.26 11.84 4.61
C ARG A 391 -19.35 12.27 3.63
N PRO A 392 -19.88 13.50 3.73
CA PRO A 392 -20.52 14.16 2.60
C PRO A 392 -19.56 14.17 1.40
N TYR A 393 -20.10 14.06 0.19
CA TYR A 393 -19.30 13.87 -1.03
C TYR A 393 -18.20 14.93 -1.17
N ASN A 394 -16.94 14.49 -1.23
CA ASN A 394 -15.73 15.32 -1.30
C ASN A 394 -15.51 16.31 -0.15
N ASP A 395 -16.16 16.13 1.02
CA ASP A 395 -15.91 16.97 2.19
C ASP A 395 -14.43 16.89 2.61
N TYR A 396 -13.76 18.05 2.57
CA TYR A 396 -12.32 18.16 2.84
C TYR A 396 -11.99 17.88 4.31
N SER A 397 -12.92 18.11 5.24
CA SER A 397 -12.68 17.91 6.67
C SER A 397 -12.31 16.46 7.02
N ALA A 398 -12.73 15.49 6.21
CA ALA A 398 -12.31 14.10 6.35
C ALA A 398 -10.81 13.89 6.10
N ARG A 399 -10.19 14.66 5.20
CA ARG A 399 -8.73 14.63 5.02
C ARG A 399 -8.07 15.12 6.30
N THR A 400 -8.47 16.27 6.82
CA THR A 400 -7.93 16.83 8.07
C THR A 400 -8.08 15.86 9.24
N LEU A 401 -9.25 15.22 9.40
CA LEU A 401 -9.49 14.23 10.45
C LEU A 401 -8.56 13.01 10.33
N ILE A 402 -8.34 12.48 9.12
CA ILE A 402 -7.41 11.34 8.93
C ILE A 402 -5.98 11.75 9.29
N GLN A 403 -5.56 12.97 8.95
CA GLN A 403 -4.24 13.50 9.32
C GLN A 403 -4.09 13.71 10.84
N GLU A 404 -5.13 14.23 11.51
CA GLU A 404 -5.15 14.38 12.97
C GLU A 404 -5.15 13.01 13.70
N ILE A 405 -5.93 12.04 13.22
CA ILE A 405 -5.94 10.66 13.73
C ILE A 405 -4.55 10.03 13.54
N SER A 406 -3.96 10.14 12.34
CA SER A 406 -2.62 9.64 12.05
C SER A 406 -1.59 10.21 13.02
N ARG A 407 -1.57 11.55 13.19
CA ARG A 407 -0.63 12.25 14.08
C ARG A 407 -0.81 11.84 15.55
N THR A 408 -2.06 11.68 15.97
CA THR A 408 -2.40 11.27 17.34
C THR A 408 -1.99 9.81 17.61
N GLY A 409 -2.20 8.92 16.63
CA GLY A 409 -1.73 7.52 16.68
C GLY A 409 -0.20 7.44 16.71
N TYR A 410 0.47 8.10 15.77
CA TYR A 410 1.93 8.15 15.66
C TYR A 410 2.59 8.62 16.97
N GLN A 411 2.17 9.78 17.48
CA GLN A 411 2.72 10.36 18.71
C GLN A 411 2.41 9.52 19.96
N HIS A 412 1.32 8.75 19.97
CA HIS A 412 1.05 7.81 21.05
C HIS A 412 1.98 6.59 20.96
N LEU A 413 2.03 5.92 19.80
CA LEU A 413 2.75 4.66 19.62
C LEU A 413 4.28 4.84 19.69
N LYS A 414 4.82 5.94 19.13
CA LYS A 414 6.24 6.31 19.28
C LYS A 414 6.67 6.33 20.75
N ASN A 415 5.88 6.99 21.60
CA ASN A 415 6.16 7.17 23.02
C ASN A 415 5.60 6.07 23.94
N TYR A 416 4.79 5.15 23.42
CA TYR A 416 4.20 4.07 24.22
C TYR A 416 5.25 3.02 24.59
N SER A 417 5.54 2.88 25.87
CA SER A 417 6.26 1.72 26.40
C SER A 417 5.29 0.92 27.25
N PRO A 418 5.10 -0.40 27.01
CA PRO A 418 4.27 -1.21 27.89
C PRO A 418 4.88 -1.18 29.29
N ARG A 419 4.06 -0.87 30.30
CA ARG A 419 4.51 -1.03 31.70
C ARG A 419 4.79 -2.51 31.91
N SER A 420 5.97 -2.84 32.42
CA SER A 420 6.23 -4.18 32.93
C SER A 420 5.12 -4.56 33.92
N PRO A 421 4.55 -5.78 33.85
CA PRO A 421 3.58 -6.20 34.84
C PRO A 421 4.20 -6.11 36.24
N LEU A 422 3.39 -5.72 37.22
CA LEU A 422 3.79 -5.77 38.62
C LEU A 422 4.15 -7.22 38.94
N LYS A 423 5.37 -7.43 39.45
CA LYS A 423 5.87 -8.73 39.89
C LYS A 423 5.25 -9.14 41.22
#